data_AF-A0A2V8TDQ5-F1
#
_entry.id   AF-A0A2V8TDQ5-F1
#
_cell.length_a   1.000
_cell.length_b   1.000
_cell.length_c   1.000
_cell.angle_alpha   90.00
_cell.angle_beta   90.00
_cell.angle_gamma   90.00
#
_symmetry.space_group_name_H-M   'P 1'
#
loop_
_entity.id
_entity.type
_entity.pdbx_description
1 polymer ?
#
loop_
_entity_poly.entity_id
_entity_poly.type
_entity_poly.pdbx_seq_one_letter_code
_entity_poly.pdbx_strand_id
1 'polypeptide(L)'
;MIVLFGQYALLLAVLTTLWGAIAGALSGVSGSEGLLSSSRRAIAVSCALLTAVVAVLEFALLSDLFSVRYVAQNSHMTQPLQYKVSALWSGQSGSLLLWAWILSVYSAVAVAIYRRKHRALMPWVQATLSGVLLFFVYVLAMVTPPLAVGAPQADGAGMNPLLQNYWMMIHPPTLYLGYVGFAVPFAFGIAALLSRRTGEVWIRTTRRWTIFAWLCLGTGILLGSYWAYIELGWGGYWAWDPVENASFMPWLTGTAFLHSVIVQEQKRMLKVWNIVLIILTFSLAIFGTFLTRSGVLSSVHAFTGSGLGPHFGAFLALVLCGSLALLIWRLPDLRSEHRLDSLVSRESSFLLNNLVLVGIAFAVFVLTTWPIWSELATGKNVSMGQPIFNRVTIPWFLVLIFLSGIGPVIAWRRASFRSLKNSFLGPFVAAAGVAVVLLAAGVRQVYPLLFYFCSVFVLGTIAGEFWRGARARM
;
A
#
# COMPACT_ATOMS: atom_id res chain seq x y z
N MET A 1 -8.55 -36.23 4.45
CA MET A 1 -7.14 -36.19 4.95
C MET A 1 -6.41 -34.91 4.55
N ILE A 2 -6.39 -34.52 3.27
CA ILE A 2 -5.67 -33.30 2.82
C ILE A 2 -6.17 -31.99 3.46
N VAL A 3 -7.48 -31.81 3.62
CA VAL A 3 -8.09 -30.65 4.30
C VAL A 3 -7.62 -30.55 5.75
N LEU A 4 -7.60 -31.68 6.46
CA LEU A 4 -7.15 -31.77 7.85
C LEU A 4 -5.66 -31.43 7.98
N PHE A 5 -4.83 -31.89 7.04
CA PHE A 5 -3.43 -31.47 6.96
C PHE A 5 -3.28 -29.95 6.82
N GLY A 6 -4.06 -29.32 5.94
CA GLY A 6 -4.04 -27.86 5.79
C GLY A 6 -4.51 -27.12 7.05
N GLN A 7 -5.52 -27.63 7.76
CA GLN A 7 -5.96 -27.06 9.04
C GLN A 7 -4.86 -27.14 10.11
N TYR A 8 -4.20 -28.29 10.26
CA TYR A 8 -3.08 -28.44 11.20
C TYR A 8 -1.86 -27.60 10.80
N ALA A 9 -1.57 -27.49 9.51
CA ALA A 9 -0.51 -26.63 9.01
C ALA A 9 -0.76 -25.16 9.37
N LEU A 10 -2.03 -24.70 9.30
CA LEU A 10 -2.41 -23.35 9.70
C LEU A 10 -2.26 -23.13 11.23
N LEU A 11 -2.63 -24.12 12.05
CA LEU A 11 -2.42 -24.05 13.50
C LEU A 11 -0.93 -24.03 13.88
N LEU A 12 -0.10 -24.86 13.22
CA LEU A 12 1.35 -24.82 13.37
C LEU A 12 1.94 -23.50 12.90
N ALA A 13 1.35 -22.85 11.89
CA ALA A 13 1.76 -21.52 11.45
C ALA A 13 1.52 -20.47 12.56
N VAL A 14 0.45 -20.57 13.36
CA VAL A 14 0.25 -19.70 14.54
C VAL A 14 1.40 -19.86 15.53
N LEU A 15 1.75 -21.10 15.88
CA LEU A 15 2.81 -21.37 16.86
C LEU A 15 4.17 -20.91 16.37
N THR A 16 4.49 -21.17 15.11
CA THR A 16 5.79 -20.82 14.52
C THR A 16 5.93 -19.31 14.30
N THR A 17 4.87 -18.60 13.90
CA THR A 17 4.89 -17.13 13.78
C THR A 17 4.97 -16.45 15.15
N LEU A 18 4.25 -16.96 16.16
CA LEU A 18 4.37 -16.49 17.55
C LEU A 18 5.79 -16.67 18.08
N TRP A 19 6.37 -17.86 17.88
CA TRP A 19 7.75 -18.11 18.28
C TRP A 19 8.74 -17.23 17.52
N GLY A 20 8.54 -17.01 16.21
CA GLY A 20 9.35 -16.08 15.41
C GLY A 20 9.33 -14.67 15.98
N ALA A 21 8.17 -14.17 16.39
CA ALA A 21 8.03 -12.85 17.01
C ALA A 21 8.78 -12.77 18.34
N ILE A 22 8.57 -13.75 19.24
CA ILE A 22 9.20 -13.82 20.55
C ILE A 22 10.71 -13.97 20.44
N ALA A 23 11.19 -14.95 19.67
CA ALA A 23 12.62 -15.22 19.51
C ALA A 23 13.35 -14.03 18.86
N GLY A 24 12.72 -13.34 17.90
CA GLY A 24 13.26 -12.12 17.30
C GLY A 24 13.41 -10.99 18.32
N ALA A 25 12.38 -10.76 19.14
CA ALA A 25 12.40 -9.72 20.17
C ALA A 25 13.42 -10.04 21.28
N LEU A 26 13.42 -11.28 21.79
CA LEU A 26 14.39 -11.73 22.79
C LEU A 26 15.83 -11.68 22.26
N SER A 27 16.05 -11.99 20.98
CA SER A 27 17.35 -11.80 20.34
C SER A 27 17.75 -10.33 20.29
N GLY A 28 16.80 -9.43 20.00
CA GLY A 28 17.04 -7.99 19.97
C GLY A 28 17.46 -7.40 21.32
N VAL A 29 16.96 -7.98 22.42
CA VAL A 29 17.32 -7.58 23.79
C VAL A 29 18.61 -8.25 24.25
N SER A 30 18.76 -9.56 24.04
CA SER A 30 19.88 -10.35 24.55
C SER A 30 21.15 -10.32 23.69
N GLY A 31 21.04 -9.94 22.41
CA GLY A 31 22.11 -10.11 21.42
C GLY A 31 22.37 -11.56 21.00
N SER A 32 21.52 -12.52 21.40
CA SER A 32 21.71 -13.94 21.10
C SER A 32 21.54 -14.25 19.61
N GLU A 33 22.62 -14.69 18.96
CA GLU A 33 22.62 -15.20 17.58
C GLU A 33 21.84 -16.53 17.47
N GLY A 34 21.80 -17.32 18.53
CA GLY A 34 21.00 -18.55 18.60
C GLY A 34 19.51 -18.25 18.43
N LEU A 35 18.99 -17.29 19.21
CA LEU A 35 17.61 -16.82 19.10
C LEU A 35 17.32 -16.16 17.74
N LEU A 36 18.26 -15.38 17.21
CA LEU A 36 18.14 -14.77 15.88
C LEU A 36 17.99 -15.84 14.79
N SER A 37 18.81 -16.89 14.85
CA SER A 37 18.76 -18.00 13.91
C SER A 37 17.48 -18.81 14.05
N SER A 38 16.96 -18.96 15.27
CA SER A 38 15.69 -19.62 15.57
C SER A 38 14.51 -18.86 14.98
N SER A 39 14.44 -17.55 15.22
CA SER A 39 13.44 -16.65 14.62
C SER A 39 13.45 -16.73 13.09
N ARG A 40 14.63 -16.72 12.46
CA ARG A 40 14.77 -16.88 11.01
C ARG A 40 14.21 -18.21 10.50
N ARG A 41 14.48 -19.31 11.21
CA ARG A 41 13.93 -20.63 10.85
C ARG A 41 12.42 -20.65 11.02
N ALA A 42 11.90 -20.04 12.08
CA ALA A 42 10.47 -19.94 12.32
C ALA A 42 9.74 -19.21 11.18
N ILE A 43 10.30 -18.11 10.65
CA ILE A 43 9.78 -17.41 9.47
C ILE A 43 9.79 -18.33 8.23
N ALA A 44 10.88 -19.06 7.98
CA ALA A 44 10.97 -19.96 6.84
C ALA A 44 9.95 -21.12 6.93
N VAL A 45 9.79 -21.70 8.12
CA VAL A 45 8.78 -22.74 8.39
C VAL A 45 7.37 -22.18 8.24
N SER A 46 7.10 -20.98 8.76
CA SER A 46 5.79 -20.32 8.61
C SER A 46 5.44 -20.11 7.13
N CYS A 47 6.43 -19.70 6.31
CA CYS A 47 6.26 -19.55 4.86
C CYS A 47 5.96 -20.88 4.18
N ALA A 48 6.66 -21.96 4.55
CA ALA A 48 6.41 -23.30 4.00
C ALA A 48 5.01 -23.82 4.39
N LEU A 49 4.61 -23.63 5.65
CA LEU A 49 3.29 -24.01 6.15
C LEU A 49 2.18 -23.25 5.42
N LEU A 50 2.29 -21.93 5.28
CA LEU A 50 1.28 -21.13 4.56
C LEU A 50 1.23 -21.45 3.07
N THR A 51 2.38 -21.77 2.45
CA THR A 51 2.41 -22.27 1.07
C THR A 51 1.66 -23.60 0.95
N ALA A 52 1.81 -24.50 1.93
CA ALA A 52 1.05 -25.74 1.97
C ALA A 52 -0.46 -25.49 2.15
N VAL A 53 -0.86 -24.56 3.02
CA VAL A 53 -2.28 -24.19 3.20
C VAL A 53 -2.88 -23.64 1.91
N VAL A 54 -2.17 -22.75 1.22
CA VAL A 54 -2.57 -22.23 -0.11
C VAL A 54 -2.72 -23.37 -1.11
N ALA A 55 -1.74 -24.26 -1.21
CA ALA A 55 -1.80 -25.41 -2.12
C ALA A 55 -2.97 -26.36 -1.81
N VAL A 56 -3.29 -26.58 -0.53
CA VAL A 56 -4.44 -27.40 -0.13
C VAL A 56 -5.77 -26.74 -0.51
N LEU A 57 -5.91 -25.42 -0.30
CA LEU A 57 -7.12 -24.70 -0.68
C LEU A 57 -7.31 -24.69 -2.20
N GLU A 58 -6.22 -24.42 -2.92
CA GLU A 58 -6.21 -24.43 -4.39
C GLU A 58 -6.58 -25.80 -4.94
N PHE A 59 -5.98 -26.87 -4.41
CA PHE A 59 -6.34 -28.25 -4.75
C PHE A 59 -7.83 -28.53 -4.48
N ALA A 60 -8.37 -28.06 -3.35
CA ALA A 60 -9.77 -28.25 -3.00
C ALA A 60 -10.71 -27.50 -3.96
N LEU A 61 -10.34 -26.31 -4.43
CA LEU A 61 -11.09 -25.54 -5.45
C LEU A 61 -11.07 -26.24 -6.81
N LEU A 62 -9.90 -26.72 -7.24
CA LEU A 62 -9.72 -27.39 -8.54
C LEU A 62 -10.36 -28.78 -8.60
N SER A 63 -10.48 -29.44 -7.45
CA SER A 63 -11.07 -30.79 -7.32
C SER A 63 -12.54 -30.77 -6.90
N ASP A 64 -13.20 -29.61 -6.90
CA ASP A 64 -14.61 -29.45 -6.54
C ASP A 64 -14.97 -30.04 -5.17
N LEU A 65 -14.08 -29.85 -4.18
CA LEU A 65 -14.26 -30.42 -2.85
C LEU A 65 -15.25 -29.59 -2.01
N PHE A 66 -16.55 -29.71 -2.31
CA PHE A 66 -17.62 -28.94 -1.67
C PHE A 66 -17.89 -29.28 -0.20
N SER A 67 -17.18 -30.27 0.36
CA SER A 67 -17.13 -30.45 1.82
C SER A 67 -16.35 -29.33 2.54
N VAL A 68 -15.52 -28.57 1.81
CA VAL A 68 -14.88 -27.35 2.33
C VAL A 68 -15.82 -26.18 2.08
N ARG A 69 -16.21 -25.49 3.16
CA ARG A 69 -17.20 -24.40 3.12
C ARG A 69 -16.82 -23.30 2.13
N TYR A 70 -15.54 -22.91 2.10
CA TYR A 70 -15.07 -21.89 1.17
C TYR A 70 -15.23 -22.30 -0.29
N VAL A 71 -14.93 -23.56 -0.63
CA VAL A 71 -15.07 -24.09 -1.99
C VAL A 71 -16.53 -24.07 -2.42
N ALA A 72 -17.43 -24.58 -1.57
CA ALA A 72 -18.86 -24.57 -1.83
C ALA A 72 -19.46 -23.16 -2.00
N GLN A 73 -18.85 -22.13 -1.40
CA GLN A 73 -19.33 -20.76 -1.49
C GLN A 73 -18.77 -19.97 -2.69
N ASN A 74 -17.66 -20.40 -3.29
CA ASN A 74 -16.91 -19.57 -4.25
C ASN A 74 -16.51 -20.31 -5.54
N SER A 75 -16.94 -21.56 -5.72
CA SER A 75 -16.70 -22.35 -6.94
C SER A 75 -17.91 -23.23 -7.24
N HIS A 76 -17.99 -23.73 -8.47
CA HIS A 76 -18.99 -24.71 -8.92
C HIS A 76 -18.39 -25.63 -9.99
N MET A 77 -19.02 -26.78 -10.24
CA MET A 77 -18.44 -27.84 -11.07
C MET A 77 -18.08 -27.40 -12.49
N THR A 78 -18.94 -26.61 -13.12
CA THR A 78 -18.76 -26.13 -14.51
C THR A 78 -18.00 -24.81 -14.62
N GLN A 79 -17.44 -24.29 -13.53
CA GLN A 79 -16.68 -23.05 -13.54
C GLN A 79 -15.42 -23.21 -14.43
N PRO A 80 -15.14 -22.27 -15.35
CA PRO A 80 -13.91 -22.30 -16.13
C PRO A 80 -12.66 -22.37 -15.24
N LEU A 81 -11.65 -23.13 -15.67
CA LEU A 81 -10.46 -23.44 -14.86
C LEU A 81 -9.77 -22.18 -14.31
N GLN A 82 -9.60 -21.16 -15.14
CA GLN A 82 -8.99 -19.89 -14.73
C GLN A 82 -9.74 -19.22 -13.57
N TYR A 83 -11.06 -19.38 -13.52
CA TYR A 83 -11.91 -18.85 -12.47
C TYR A 83 -11.96 -19.76 -11.25
N LYS A 84 -11.71 -21.07 -11.37
CA LYS A 84 -11.44 -21.94 -10.21
C LYS A 84 -10.13 -21.57 -9.53
N VAL A 85 -9.11 -21.21 -10.31
CA VAL A 85 -7.84 -20.70 -9.75
C VAL A 85 -8.04 -19.36 -9.06
N SER A 86 -8.70 -18.41 -9.73
CA SER A 86 -8.95 -17.09 -9.13
C SER A 86 -9.94 -17.10 -7.97
N ALA A 87 -10.69 -18.20 -7.80
CA ALA A 87 -11.59 -18.35 -6.67
C ALA A 87 -10.86 -18.26 -5.33
N LEU A 88 -9.56 -18.60 -5.26
CA LEU A 88 -8.73 -18.47 -4.06
C LEU A 88 -8.72 -17.05 -3.48
N TRP A 89 -8.83 -16.01 -4.31
CA TRP A 89 -8.88 -14.61 -3.84
C TRP A 89 -10.21 -13.92 -4.12
N SER A 90 -11.23 -14.66 -4.54
CA SER A 90 -12.58 -14.13 -4.78
C SER A 90 -13.38 -13.91 -3.48
N GLY A 91 -13.18 -14.80 -2.50
CA GLY A 91 -13.88 -14.79 -1.23
C GLY A 91 -13.03 -14.28 -0.06
N GLN A 92 -13.67 -14.10 1.09
CA GLN A 92 -13.06 -13.44 2.23
C GLN A 92 -11.83 -14.13 2.84
N SER A 93 -11.98 -15.39 3.27
CA SER A 93 -10.90 -16.11 3.96
C SER A 93 -9.75 -16.48 3.00
N GLY A 94 -10.05 -16.80 1.74
CA GLY A 94 -9.03 -17.06 0.74
C GLY A 94 -8.20 -15.83 0.36
N SER A 95 -8.81 -14.65 0.18
CA SER A 95 -8.05 -13.41 -0.06
C SER A 95 -7.23 -12.97 1.16
N LEU A 96 -7.68 -13.26 2.39
CA LEU A 96 -6.86 -13.09 3.59
C LEU A 96 -5.70 -14.11 3.67
N LEU A 97 -5.91 -15.34 3.19
CA LEU A 97 -4.85 -16.34 3.06
C LEU A 97 -3.80 -15.90 2.04
N LEU A 98 -4.22 -15.34 0.90
CA LEU A 98 -3.32 -14.74 -0.09
C LEU A 98 -2.49 -13.60 0.53
N TRP A 99 -3.12 -12.72 1.31
CA TRP A 99 -2.43 -11.65 2.04
C TRP A 99 -1.36 -12.22 2.98
N ALA A 100 -1.72 -13.20 3.83
CA ALA A 100 -0.81 -13.82 4.79
C ALA A 100 0.34 -14.56 4.10
N TRP A 101 0.04 -15.26 2.99
CA TRP A 101 1.02 -15.98 2.21
C TRP A 101 2.05 -15.03 1.58
N ILE A 102 1.61 -13.95 0.92
CA ILE A 102 2.51 -12.93 0.36
C ILE A 102 3.38 -12.32 1.47
N LEU A 103 2.81 -12.04 2.66
CA LEU A 103 3.60 -11.50 3.77
C LEU A 103 4.67 -12.49 4.23
N SER A 104 4.33 -13.78 4.31
CA SER A 104 5.27 -14.82 4.70
C SER A 104 6.42 -14.97 3.70
N VAL A 105 6.12 -14.86 2.41
CA VAL A 105 7.11 -14.89 1.32
C VAL A 105 8.01 -13.67 1.41
N TYR A 106 7.44 -12.46 1.51
CA TYR A 106 8.23 -11.23 1.68
C TYR A 106 9.10 -11.26 2.93
N SER A 107 8.58 -11.81 4.02
CA SER A 107 9.33 -11.97 5.27
C SER A 107 10.52 -12.92 5.09
N ALA A 108 10.29 -14.09 4.49
CA ALA A 108 11.34 -15.05 4.20
C ALA A 108 12.41 -14.47 3.26
N VAL A 109 12.01 -13.79 2.19
CA VAL A 109 12.90 -13.17 1.20
C VAL A 109 13.70 -12.03 1.84
N ALA A 110 13.06 -11.09 2.54
CA ALA A 110 13.75 -9.99 3.20
C ALA A 110 14.77 -10.50 4.21
N VAL A 111 14.40 -11.48 5.03
CA VAL A 111 15.33 -12.07 6.01
C VAL A 111 16.47 -12.82 5.32
N ALA A 112 16.21 -13.58 4.26
CA ALA A 112 17.23 -14.30 3.51
C ALA A 112 18.27 -13.35 2.87
N ILE A 113 17.81 -12.26 2.27
CA ILE A 113 18.67 -11.26 1.61
C ILE A 113 19.48 -10.46 2.64
N TYR A 114 18.85 -9.99 3.72
CA TYR A 114 19.49 -9.02 4.62
C TYR A 114 20.10 -9.60 5.90
N ARG A 115 20.00 -10.93 6.13
CA ARG A 115 20.56 -11.61 7.32
C ARG A 115 22.03 -11.27 7.62
N ARG A 116 22.83 -10.88 6.62
CA ARG A 116 24.24 -10.49 6.81
C ARG A 116 24.48 -8.97 6.80
N LYS A 117 23.65 -8.19 6.10
CA LYS A 117 23.91 -6.77 5.83
C LYS A 117 23.49 -5.84 6.98
N HIS A 118 22.43 -6.19 7.69
CA HIS A 118 21.82 -5.33 8.73
C HIS A 118 21.72 -6.05 10.07
N ARG A 119 22.77 -6.75 10.49
CA ARG A 119 22.78 -7.66 11.65
C ARG A 119 22.09 -7.11 12.89
N ALA A 120 22.35 -5.85 13.23
CA ALA A 120 21.77 -5.21 14.40
C ALA A 120 20.27 -4.85 14.29
N LEU A 121 19.75 -4.73 13.07
CA LEU A 121 18.32 -4.48 12.83
C LEU A 121 17.53 -5.78 12.71
N MET A 122 18.18 -6.86 12.24
CA MET A 122 17.52 -8.11 11.89
C MET A 122 16.67 -8.74 13.01
N PRO A 123 17.04 -8.70 14.31
CA PRO A 123 16.18 -9.23 15.36
C PRO A 123 14.81 -8.54 15.39
N TRP A 124 14.81 -7.21 15.33
CA TRP A 124 13.59 -6.39 15.37
C TRP A 124 12.80 -6.42 14.06
N VAL A 125 13.49 -6.54 12.90
CA VAL A 125 12.83 -6.75 11.61
C VAL A 125 12.07 -8.07 11.62
N GLN A 126 12.71 -9.15 12.08
CA GLN A 126 12.08 -10.47 12.16
C GLN A 126 10.93 -10.49 13.18
N ALA A 127 11.11 -9.84 14.34
CA ALA A 127 10.06 -9.72 15.35
C ALA A 127 8.83 -8.99 14.80
N THR A 128 9.04 -7.86 14.13
CA THR A 128 7.95 -7.04 13.58
C THR A 128 7.20 -7.77 12.47
N LEU A 129 7.92 -8.35 11.50
CA LEU A 129 7.30 -9.12 10.41
C LEU A 129 6.52 -10.34 10.92
N SER A 130 7.10 -11.07 11.88
CA SER A 130 6.43 -12.22 12.49
C SER A 130 5.21 -11.81 13.33
N GLY A 131 5.27 -10.67 14.01
CA GLY A 131 4.14 -10.13 14.77
C GLY A 131 2.98 -9.69 13.88
N VAL A 132 3.26 -9.03 12.74
CA VAL A 132 2.24 -8.72 11.73
C VAL A 132 1.68 -10.02 11.16
N LEU A 133 2.53 -10.99 10.78
CA LEU A 133 2.07 -12.26 10.22
C LEU A 133 1.24 -13.06 11.21
N LEU A 134 1.63 -13.08 12.49
CA LEU A 134 0.90 -13.73 13.57
C LEU A 134 -0.56 -13.26 13.64
N PHE A 135 -0.81 -11.95 13.50
CA PHE A 135 -2.18 -11.43 13.49
C PHE A 135 -3.02 -12.03 12.35
N PHE A 136 -2.48 -12.05 11.13
CA PHE A 136 -3.22 -12.61 9.98
C PHE A 136 -3.43 -14.11 10.09
N VAL A 137 -2.42 -14.85 10.55
CA VAL A 137 -2.52 -16.30 10.76
C VAL A 137 -3.48 -16.61 11.91
N TYR A 138 -3.52 -15.80 12.97
CA TYR A 138 -4.52 -15.89 14.04
C TYR A 138 -5.94 -15.70 13.50
N VAL A 139 -6.18 -14.64 12.72
CA VAL A 139 -7.49 -14.37 12.11
C VAL A 139 -7.93 -15.54 11.24
N LEU A 140 -7.03 -16.07 10.40
CA LEU A 140 -7.30 -17.24 9.57
C LEU A 140 -7.56 -18.49 10.42
N ALA A 141 -6.79 -18.75 11.46
CA ALA A 141 -6.92 -19.98 12.23
C ALA A 141 -8.14 -19.98 13.17
N MET A 142 -8.50 -18.82 13.73
CA MET A 142 -9.45 -18.72 14.84
C MET A 142 -10.78 -18.05 14.47
N VAL A 143 -10.79 -17.17 13.47
CA VAL A 143 -11.96 -16.34 13.15
C VAL A 143 -12.57 -16.74 11.81
N THR A 144 -11.74 -16.89 10.77
CA THR A 144 -12.22 -17.19 9.40
C THR A 144 -11.39 -18.30 8.73
N PRO A 145 -11.50 -19.56 9.17
CA PRO A 145 -10.71 -20.66 8.60
C PRO A 145 -11.07 -20.96 7.14
N PRO A 146 -10.12 -20.82 6.19
CA PRO A 146 -10.41 -21.05 4.76
C PRO A 146 -10.71 -22.52 4.46
N LEU A 147 -10.22 -23.43 5.31
CA LEU A 147 -10.40 -24.88 5.18
C LEU A 147 -11.46 -25.43 6.13
N ALA A 148 -12.36 -24.58 6.66
CA ALA A 148 -13.44 -25.04 7.51
C ALA A 148 -14.33 -26.06 6.79
N VAL A 149 -14.59 -27.20 7.44
CA VAL A 149 -15.51 -28.21 6.91
C VAL A 149 -16.94 -27.71 7.05
N GLY A 150 -17.71 -27.83 5.97
CA GLY A 150 -19.13 -27.50 5.89
C GLY A 150 -19.98 -28.74 5.73
N ALA A 151 -21.30 -28.54 5.68
CA ALA A 151 -22.21 -29.59 5.22
C ALA A 151 -21.84 -29.96 3.76
N PRO A 152 -21.79 -31.26 3.41
CA PRO A 152 -21.58 -31.68 2.04
C PRO A 152 -22.63 -31.09 1.10
N GLN A 153 -22.20 -30.56 -0.04
CA GLN A 153 -23.08 -30.04 -1.10
C GLN A 153 -22.80 -30.80 -2.40
N ALA A 154 -23.82 -30.99 -3.23
CA ALA A 154 -23.69 -31.67 -4.52
C ALA A 154 -22.95 -30.80 -5.55
N ASP A 155 -23.16 -29.48 -5.49
CA ASP A 155 -22.44 -28.46 -6.24
C ASP A 155 -22.26 -27.23 -5.34
N GLY A 156 -21.39 -26.31 -5.73
CA GLY A 156 -21.19 -25.04 -5.04
C GLY A 156 -22.01 -23.90 -5.63
N ALA A 157 -22.17 -22.83 -4.86
CA ALA A 157 -22.89 -21.62 -5.24
C ALA A 157 -22.21 -20.83 -6.38
N GLY A 158 -20.95 -21.15 -6.69
CA GLY A 158 -20.15 -20.45 -7.68
C GLY A 158 -19.56 -19.13 -7.18
N MET A 159 -18.54 -18.64 -7.88
CA MET A 159 -18.02 -17.29 -7.68
C MET A 159 -19.03 -16.25 -8.16
N ASN A 160 -19.07 -15.09 -7.52
CA ASN A 160 -19.83 -13.93 -8.00
C ASN A 160 -19.52 -13.68 -9.49
N PRO A 161 -20.55 -13.63 -10.37
CA PRO A 161 -20.37 -13.46 -11.82
C PRO A 161 -19.50 -12.24 -12.20
N LEU A 162 -19.59 -11.13 -11.47
CA LEU A 162 -18.78 -9.92 -11.73
C LEU A 162 -17.27 -10.17 -11.58
N LEU A 163 -16.90 -11.23 -10.85
CA LEU A 163 -15.51 -11.61 -10.63
C LEU A 163 -14.98 -12.58 -11.70
N GLN A 164 -15.85 -13.11 -12.57
CA GLN A 164 -15.47 -13.97 -13.70
C GLN A 164 -14.97 -13.13 -14.89
N ASN A 165 -13.91 -12.35 -14.63
CA ASN A 165 -13.33 -11.41 -15.58
C ASN A 165 -11.80 -11.50 -15.54
N TYR A 166 -11.14 -11.41 -16.70
CA TYR A 166 -9.68 -11.47 -16.81
C TYR A 166 -8.97 -10.44 -15.92
N TRP A 167 -9.48 -9.22 -15.86
CA TRP A 167 -8.87 -8.15 -15.08
C TRP A 167 -9.05 -8.39 -13.57
N MET A 168 -10.15 -9.02 -13.15
CA MET A 168 -10.35 -9.50 -11.77
C MET A 168 -9.40 -10.63 -11.38
N MET A 169 -8.95 -11.44 -12.33
CA MET A 169 -7.96 -12.47 -12.04
C MET A 169 -6.60 -11.86 -11.66
N ILE A 170 -6.17 -10.81 -12.35
CA ILE A 170 -4.80 -10.30 -12.21
C ILE A 170 -4.67 -9.08 -11.28
N HIS A 171 -5.72 -8.27 -11.10
CA HIS A 171 -5.61 -7.05 -10.30
C HIS A 171 -5.47 -7.32 -8.80
N PRO A 172 -6.22 -8.23 -8.14
CA PRO A 172 -6.12 -8.42 -6.69
C PRO A 172 -4.75 -8.95 -6.27
N PRO A 173 -4.17 -9.99 -6.92
CA PRO A 173 -2.80 -10.40 -6.61
C PRO A 173 -1.78 -9.27 -6.77
N THR A 174 -1.89 -8.48 -7.83
CA THR A 174 -0.99 -7.35 -8.09
C THR A 174 -1.14 -6.26 -7.02
N LEU A 175 -2.37 -5.96 -6.60
CA LEU A 175 -2.67 -5.03 -5.52
C LEU A 175 -2.15 -5.54 -4.16
N TYR A 176 -2.32 -6.83 -3.85
CA TYR A 176 -1.79 -7.43 -2.63
C TYR A 176 -0.26 -7.43 -2.58
N LEU A 177 0.42 -7.69 -3.71
CA LEU A 177 1.88 -7.54 -3.80
C LEU A 177 2.34 -6.12 -3.41
N GLY A 178 1.51 -5.11 -3.69
CA GLY A 178 1.72 -3.73 -3.26
C GLY A 178 1.41 -3.49 -1.78
N TYR A 179 0.17 -3.74 -1.35
CA TYR A 179 -0.29 -3.55 0.04
C TYR A 179 0.63 -4.21 1.05
N VAL A 180 0.87 -5.50 0.86
CA VAL A 180 1.68 -6.32 1.75
C VAL A 180 3.16 -5.92 1.67
N GLY A 181 3.59 -5.39 0.53
CA GLY A 181 4.97 -4.97 0.28
C GLY A 181 5.45 -3.87 1.22
N PHE A 182 4.54 -3.01 1.68
CA PHE A 182 4.86 -1.96 2.65
C PHE A 182 5.15 -2.49 4.06
N ALA A 183 4.87 -3.76 4.37
CA ALA A 183 5.24 -4.38 5.65
C ALA A 183 6.76 -4.43 5.85
N VAL A 184 7.55 -4.61 4.77
CA VAL A 184 9.01 -4.67 4.86
C VAL A 184 9.61 -3.31 5.23
N PRO A 185 9.36 -2.19 4.52
CA PRO A 185 9.86 -0.89 4.95
C PRO A 185 9.34 -0.48 6.33
N PHE A 186 8.10 -0.85 6.70
CA PHE A 186 7.58 -0.68 8.05
C PHE A 186 8.43 -1.42 9.09
N ALA A 187 8.70 -2.71 8.90
CA ALA A 187 9.51 -3.50 9.82
C ALA A 187 10.94 -2.95 10.00
N PHE A 188 11.56 -2.45 8.92
CA PHE A 188 12.86 -1.77 9.02
C PHE A 188 12.77 -0.43 9.77
N GLY A 189 11.70 0.35 9.57
CA GLY A 189 11.46 1.58 10.31
C GLY A 189 11.30 1.34 11.81
N ILE A 190 10.46 0.37 12.19
CA ILE A 190 10.28 -0.05 13.59
C ILE A 190 11.58 -0.60 14.18
N ALA A 191 12.32 -1.42 13.42
CA ALA A 191 13.62 -1.94 13.85
C ALA A 191 14.65 -0.84 14.10
N ALA A 192 14.68 0.21 13.27
CA ALA A 192 15.57 1.35 13.46
C ALA A 192 15.27 2.11 14.76
N LEU A 193 13.98 2.26 15.11
CA LEU A 193 13.55 2.87 16.37
C LEU A 193 13.85 2.00 17.59
N LEU A 194 13.57 0.69 17.52
CA LEU A 194 13.80 -0.24 18.64
C LEU A 194 15.30 -0.44 18.93
N SER A 195 16.11 -0.57 17.88
CA SER A 195 17.57 -0.71 18.00
C SER A 195 18.32 0.61 18.26
N ARG A 196 17.63 1.76 18.16
CA ARG A 196 18.21 3.12 18.15
C ARG A 196 19.26 3.33 17.05
N ARG A 197 19.22 2.54 15.97
CA ARG A 197 20.12 2.65 14.83
C ARG A 197 19.44 3.37 13.67
N THR A 198 19.34 4.69 13.81
CA THR A 198 18.61 5.58 12.89
C THR A 198 19.45 6.07 11.69
N GLY A 199 20.64 5.48 11.48
CA GLY A 199 21.54 5.80 10.38
C GLY A 199 21.02 5.37 9.00
N GLU A 200 21.75 5.71 7.94
CA GLU A 200 21.24 5.64 6.55
C GLU A 200 21.30 4.26 5.90
N VAL A 201 21.98 3.30 6.52
CA VAL A 201 22.33 2.02 5.88
C VAL A 201 21.08 1.21 5.48
N TRP A 202 19.99 1.32 6.24
CA TRP A 202 18.72 0.64 5.95
C TRP A 202 17.83 1.40 4.96
N ILE A 203 18.08 2.69 4.72
CA ILE A 203 17.29 3.56 3.84
C ILE A 203 17.30 3.07 2.39
N ARG A 204 18.49 2.69 1.88
CA ARG A 204 18.60 2.11 0.53
C ARG A 204 17.81 0.81 0.39
N THR A 205 17.70 0.07 1.48
CA THR A 205 16.97 -1.20 1.51
C THR A 205 15.47 -0.93 1.45
N THR A 206 14.97 -0.05 2.32
CA THR A 206 13.54 0.31 2.35
C THR A 206 13.09 1.00 1.08
N ARG A 207 13.93 1.85 0.45
CA ARG A 207 13.64 2.44 -0.85
C ARG A 207 13.37 1.39 -1.94
N ARG A 208 14.21 0.35 -2.05
CA ARG A 208 14.03 -0.71 -3.07
C ARG A 208 12.72 -1.48 -2.88
N TRP A 209 12.41 -1.87 -1.65
CA TRP A 209 11.15 -2.53 -1.33
C TRP A 209 9.95 -1.64 -1.58
N THR A 210 10.06 -0.35 -1.23
CA THR A 210 8.99 0.62 -1.46
C THR A 210 8.76 0.83 -2.96
N ILE A 211 9.80 0.92 -3.79
CA ILE A 211 9.64 1.04 -5.26
C ILE A 211 8.86 -0.17 -5.81
N PHE A 212 9.22 -1.38 -5.39
CA PHE A 212 8.53 -2.59 -5.83
C PHE A 212 7.06 -2.61 -5.37
N ALA A 213 6.81 -2.36 -4.08
CA ALA A 213 5.46 -2.28 -3.52
C ALA A 213 4.62 -1.18 -4.20
N TRP A 214 5.21 -0.01 -4.43
CA TRP A 214 4.57 1.12 -5.09
C TRP A 214 4.23 0.83 -6.55
N LEU A 215 5.11 0.16 -7.30
CA LEU A 215 4.85 -0.28 -8.67
C LEU A 215 3.71 -1.29 -8.72
N CYS A 216 3.76 -2.34 -7.89
CA CYS A 216 2.69 -3.33 -7.82
C CYS A 216 1.36 -2.69 -7.42
N LEU A 217 1.35 -1.83 -6.40
CA LEU A 217 0.13 -1.15 -5.97
C LEU A 217 -0.44 -0.25 -7.07
N GLY A 218 0.40 0.56 -7.73
CA GLY A 218 -0.02 1.42 -8.84
C GLY A 218 -0.58 0.62 -10.01
N THR A 219 0.07 -0.46 -10.41
CA THR A 219 -0.42 -1.35 -11.47
C THR A 219 -1.74 -2.01 -11.04
N GLY A 220 -1.85 -2.49 -9.81
CA GLY A 220 -3.08 -3.08 -9.27
C GLY A 220 -4.26 -2.11 -9.31
N ILE A 221 -4.03 -0.84 -8.94
CA ILE A 221 -5.03 0.24 -9.02
C ILE A 221 -5.48 0.47 -10.47
N LEU A 222 -4.54 0.53 -11.43
CA LEU A 222 -4.87 0.72 -12.85
C LEU A 222 -5.67 -0.45 -13.43
N LEU A 223 -5.27 -1.68 -13.11
CA LEU A 223 -5.97 -2.88 -13.55
C LEU A 223 -7.39 -2.96 -12.94
N GLY A 224 -7.53 -2.60 -11.66
CA GLY A 224 -8.82 -2.52 -10.99
C GLY A 224 -9.72 -1.43 -11.59
N SER A 225 -9.15 -0.25 -11.89
CA SER A 225 -9.85 0.86 -12.56
C SER A 225 -10.39 0.44 -13.93
N TYR A 226 -9.61 -0.34 -14.69
CA TYR A 226 -10.03 -0.87 -15.98
C TYR A 226 -11.14 -1.93 -15.83
N TRP A 227 -11.02 -2.82 -14.85
CA TRP A 227 -12.09 -3.78 -14.52
C TRP A 227 -13.39 -3.06 -14.13
N ALA A 228 -13.32 -2.05 -13.27
CA ALA A 228 -14.49 -1.27 -12.86
C ALA A 228 -15.15 -0.57 -14.05
N TYR A 229 -14.35 -0.03 -14.98
CA TYR A 229 -14.85 0.59 -16.20
C TYR A 229 -15.68 -0.38 -17.05
N ILE A 230 -15.20 -1.61 -17.25
CA ILE A 230 -15.87 -2.60 -18.10
C ILE A 230 -17.06 -3.28 -17.43
N GLU A 231 -16.98 -3.53 -16.10
CA GLU A 231 -17.92 -4.41 -15.40
C GLU A 231 -18.97 -3.61 -14.60
N LEU A 232 -18.57 -2.48 -14.01
CA LEU A 232 -19.44 -1.69 -13.11
C LEU A 232 -20.15 -0.54 -13.83
N GLY A 233 -19.79 -0.25 -15.09
CA GLY A 233 -20.51 0.68 -15.94
C GLY A 233 -20.57 2.12 -15.40
N TRP A 234 -19.60 2.54 -14.60
CA TRP A 234 -19.58 3.84 -13.90
C TRP A 234 -19.53 5.07 -14.82
N GLY A 235 -19.47 4.89 -16.14
CA GLY A 235 -19.27 5.99 -17.09
C GLY A 235 -17.85 6.58 -17.04
N GLY A 236 -16.91 5.91 -16.36
CA GLY A 236 -15.52 6.33 -16.21
C GLY A 236 -14.68 5.25 -15.51
N TYR A 237 -13.37 5.48 -15.42
CA TYR A 237 -12.41 4.53 -14.84
C TYR A 237 -12.23 4.69 -13.32
N TRP A 238 -12.89 5.66 -12.68
CA TRP A 238 -12.77 5.93 -11.26
C TRP A 238 -14.04 6.58 -10.72
N ALA A 239 -14.60 6.03 -9.63
CA ALA A 239 -15.83 6.54 -9.01
C ALA A 239 -15.69 6.84 -7.51
N TRP A 240 -14.47 6.86 -6.97
CA TRP A 240 -14.19 7.10 -5.55
C TRP A 240 -14.84 6.08 -4.60
N ASP A 241 -14.96 4.82 -5.03
CA ASP A 241 -15.42 3.74 -4.15
C ASP A 241 -14.50 3.62 -2.91
N PRO A 242 -15.04 3.37 -1.70
CA PRO A 242 -14.23 3.34 -0.48
C PRO A 242 -13.04 2.38 -0.52
N VAL A 243 -13.14 1.24 -1.21
CA VAL A 243 -12.06 0.27 -1.30
C VAL A 243 -11.02 0.68 -2.32
N GLU A 244 -11.42 1.29 -3.44
CA GLU A 244 -10.50 1.93 -4.37
C GLU A 244 -9.70 3.04 -3.66
N ASN A 245 -10.39 3.93 -2.94
CA ASN A 245 -9.78 4.99 -2.15
C ASN A 245 -8.79 4.43 -1.12
N ALA A 246 -9.15 3.31 -0.49
CA ALA A 246 -8.31 2.64 0.48
C ALA A 246 -6.97 2.18 -0.10
N SER A 247 -6.95 1.79 -1.38
CA SER A 247 -5.72 1.41 -2.10
C SER A 247 -4.90 2.61 -2.55
N PHE A 248 -5.59 3.70 -2.87
CA PHE A 248 -4.97 4.92 -3.36
C PHE A 248 -4.22 5.70 -2.26
N MET A 249 -4.76 5.75 -1.04
CA MET A 249 -4.14 6.45 0.09
C MET A 249 -2.70 5.99 0.43
N PRO A 250 -2.42 4.69 0.64
CA PRO A 250 -1.05 4.24 0.89
C PRO A 250 -0.14 4.43 -0.35
N TRP A 251 -0.69 4.43 -1.57
CA TRP A 251 0.09 4.76 -2.76
C TRP A 251 0.58 6.22 -2.74
N LEU A 252 -0.26 7.16 -2.31
CA LEU A 252 0.10 8.58 -2.16
C LEU A 252 1.18 8.80 -1.08
N THR A 253 0.99 8.23 0.12
CA THR A 253 1.98 8.37 1.19
C THR A 253 3.28 7.62 0.89
N GLY A 254 3.20 6.49 0.18
CA GLY A 254 4.36 5.77 -0.35
C GLY A 254 5.10 6.57 -1.42
N THR A 255 4.38 7.28 -2.29
CA THR A 255 4.96 8.22 -3.26
C THR A 255 5.70 9.35 -2.55
N ALA A 256 5.09 9.93 -1.51
CA ALA A 256 5.72 10.95 -0.68
C ALA A 256 7.03 10.42 -0.07
N PHE A 257 7.01 9.20 0.49
CA PHE A 257 8.19 8.56 1.05
C PHE A 257 9.29 8.35 0.00
N LEU A 258 8.97 7.87 -1.20
CA LEU A 258 9.95 7.69 -2.28
C LEU A 258 10.65 8.99 -2.70
N HIS A 259 9.97 10.13 -2.57
CA HIS A 259 10.57 11.44 -2.85
C HIS A 259 11.42 11.92 -1.66
N SER A 260 10.90 11.82 -0.45
CA SER A 260 11.57 12.32 0.75
C SER A 260 12.76 11.45 1.18
N VAL A 261 12.74 10.16 0.88
CA VAL A 261 13.84 9.23 1.18
C VAL A 261 15.13 9.60 0.43
N ILE A 262 15.01 10.16 -0.77
CA ILE A 262 16.15 10.65 -1.56
C ILE A 262 16.81 11.84 -0.87
N VAL A 263 16.00 12.75 -0.30
CA VAL A 263 16.51 13.91 0.46
C VAL A 263 17.24 13.44 1.72
N GLN A 264 16.71 12.44 2.43
CA GLN A 264 17.40 11.88 3.59
C GLN A 264 18.73 11.22 3.20
N GLU A 265 18.78 10.46 2.11
CA GLU A 265 20.01 9.82 1.64
C GLU A 265 21.07 10.84 1.19
N GLN A 266 20.67 11.97 0.61
CA GLN A 266 21.62 12.96 0.08
C GLN A 266 22.01 14.05 1.08
N LYS A 267 21.13 14.39 2.03
CA LYS A 267 21.29 15.57 2.91
C LYS A 267 21.21 15.24 4.41
N ARG A 268 20.90 13.99 4.77
CA ARG A 268 20.72 13.55 6.17
C ARG A 268 19.62 14.28 6.94
N MET A 269 18.61 14.76 6.21
CA MET A 269 17.46 15.50 6.74
C MET A 269 16.18 14.64 6.73
N LEU A 270 15.10 15.16 7.31
CA LEU A 270 13.76 14.57 7.23
C LEU A 270 13.63 13.15 7.82
N LYS A 271 14.51 12.76 8.75
CA LYS A 271 14.50 11.43 9.40
C LYS A 271 13.13 11.13 10.04
N VAL A 272 12.60 12.06 10.83
CA VAL A 272 11.28 11.94 11.47
C VAL A 272 10.17 11.82 10.44
N TRP A 273 10.17 12.70 9.43
CA TRP A 273 9.16 12.72 8.38
C TRP A 273 9.11 11.40 7.60
N ASN A 274 10.26 10.82 7.26
CA ASN A 274 10.32 9.55 6.57
C ASN A 274 9.81 8.37 7.41
N ILE A 275 10.06 8.37 8.73
CA ILE A 275 9.49 7.35 9.61
C ILE A 275 7.97 7.53 9.74
N VAL A 276 7.48 8.77 9.86
CA VAL A 276 6.03 9.07 9.85
C VAL A 276 5.39 8.55 8.57
N LEU A 277 5.98 8.82 7.40
CA LEU A 277 5.44 8.34 6.12
C LEU A 277 5.44 6.81 6.00
N ILE A 278 6.47 6.13 6.51
CA ILE A 278 6.49 4.65 6.56
C ILE A 278 5.34 4.13 7.44
N ILE A 279 5.18 4.69 8.64
CA ILE A 279 4.11 4.34 9.57
C ILE A 279 2.75 4.56 8.92
N LEU A 280 2.50 5.78 8.40
CA LEU A 280 1.24 6.13 7.75
C LEU A 280 0.95 5.22 6.56
N THR A 281 1.93 4.94 5.71
CA THR A 281 1.72 4.10 4.52
C THR A 281 1.29 2.68 4.91
N PHE A 282 1.96 2.06 5.88
CA PHE A 282 1.58 0.72 6.33
C PHE A 282 0.27 0.72 7.12
N SER A 283 0.02 1.71 7.98
CA SER A 283 -1.25 1.86 8.68
C SER A 283 -2.42 2.06 7.70
N LEU A 284 -2.24 2.83 6.62
CA LEU A 284 -3.26 3.01 5.58
C LEU A 284 -3.49 1.71 4.79
N ALA A 285 -2.45 0.90 4.57
CA ALA A 285 -2.61 -0.43 3.99
C ALA A 285 -3.44 -1.36 4.92
N ILE A 286 -3.19 -1.36 6.22
CA ILE A 286 -4.01 -2.11 7.19
C ILE A 286 -5.43 -1.53 7.28
N PHE A 287 -5.58 -0.21 7.22
CA PHE A 287 -6.87 0.47 7.18
C PHE A 287 -7.70 0.05 5.96
N GLY A 288 -7.09 -0.13 4.79
CA GLY A 288 -7.80 -0.67 3.64
C GLY A 288 -8.27 -2.11 3.82
N THR A 289 -7.47 -2.96 4.49
CA THR A 289 -7.94 -4.28 4.90
C THR A 289 -9.08 -4.18 5.92
N PHE A 290 -9.01 -3.24 6.88
CA PHE A 290 -10.12 -3.00 7.80
C PHE A 290 -11.40 -2.58 7.06
N LEU A 291 -11.34 -1.64 6.12
CA LEU A 291 -12.51 -1.20 5.36
C LEU A 291 -13.13 -2.34 4.54
N THR A 292 -12.32 -3.11 3.82
CA THR A 292 -12.81 -4.24 3.00
C THR A 292 -13.42 -5.37 3.82
N ARG A 293 -13.11 -5.50 5.11
CA ARG A 293 -13.54 -6.65 5.94
C ARG A 293 -14.53 -6.30 7.04
N SER A 294 -14.62 -5.04 7.43
CA SER A 294 -15.46 -4.60 8.55
C SER A 294 -16.93 -4.46 8.18
N GLY A 295 -17.24 -4.20 6.90
CA GLY A 295 -18.59 -3.85 6.46
C GLY A 295 -19.09 -2.49 6.99
N VAL A 296 -18.19 -1.67 7.56
CA VAL A 296 -18.52 -0.35 8.13
C VAL A 296 -18.90 0.66 7.05
N LEU A 297 -18.41 0.46 5.82
CA LEU A 297 -18.75 1.25 4.65
C LEU A 297 -19.39 0.36 3.59
N SER A 298 -20.43 0.85 2.92
CA SER A 298 -20.97 0.21 1.73
C SER A 298 -19.98 0.33 0.57
N SER A 299 -19.54 -0.80 0.02
CA SER A 299 -18.68 -0.87 -1.16
C SER A 299 -18.94 -2.18 -1.88
N VAL A 300 -18.86 -2.14 -3.21
CA VAL A 300 -18.97 -3.34 -4.07
C VAL A 300 -17.81 -4.32 -3.87
N HIS A 301 -16.71 -3.85 -3.28
CA HIS A 301 -15.51 -4.63 -2.99
C HIS A 301 -15.44 -5.12 -1.53
N ALA A 302 -16.40 -4.73 -0.68
CA ALA A 302 -16.38 -5.07 0.74
C ALA A 302 -17.05 -6.43 1.00
N PHE A 303 -16.49 -7.16 1.96
CA PHE A 303 -17.05 -8.39 2.48
C PHE A 303 -17.81 -8.06 3.77
N THR A 304 -19.13 -7.94 3.69
CA THR A 304 -20.00 -7.55 4.80
C THR A 304 -20.31 -8.71 5.75
N GLY A 305 -20.56 -8.42 7.04
CA GLY A 305 -21.16 -9.37 7.99
C GLY A 305 -20.20 -10.42 8.59
N SER A 306 -18.90 -10.16 8.61
CA SER A 306 -17.87 -11.17 8.86
C SER A 306 -17.37 -11.28 10.31
N GLY A 307 -17.75 -10.35 11.19
CA GLY A 307 -17.17 -10.24 12.54
C GLY A 307 -15.70 -9.83 12.58
N LEU A 308 -15.05 -9.58 11.43
CA LEU A 308 -13.62 -9.25 11.36
C LEU A 308 -13.29 -7.80 11.72
N GLY A 309 -14.27 -6.91 11.64
CA GLY A 309 -14.10 -5.48 11.88
C GLY A 309 -13.37 -5.16 13.19
N PRO A 310 -13.84 -5.66 14.36
CA PRO A 310 -13.17 -5.42 15.63
C PRO A 310 -11.71 -5.90 15.69
N HIS A 311 -11.40 -7.07 15.11
CA HIS A 311 -10.03 -7.61 15.08
C HIS A 311 -9.08 -6.72 14.27
N PHE A 312 -9.50 -6.30 13.07
CA PHE A 312 -8.70 -5.40 12.23
C PHE A 312 -8.64 -3.97 12.79
N GLY A 313 -9.70 -3.50 13.43
CA GLY A 313 -9.73 -2.19 14.10
C GLY A 313 -8.75 -2.15 15.28
N ALA A 314 -8.76 -3.17 16.14
CA ALA A 314 -7.81 -3.31 17.24
C ALA A 314 -6.37 -3.43 16.74
N PHE A 315 -6.14 -4.22 15.68
CA PHE A 315 -4.81 -4.36 15.08
C PHE A 315 -4.33 -3.05 14.44
N LEU A 316 -5.19 -2.34 13.73
CA LEU A 316 -4.88 -1.02 13.17
C LEU A 316 -4.50 -0.03 14.28
N ALA A 317 -5.28 0.02 15.36
CA ALA A 317 -5.00 0.87 16.51
C ALA A 317 -3.64 0.51 17.15
N LEU A 318 -3.35 -0.79 17.32
CA LEU A 318 -2.06 -1.26 17.83
C LEU A 318 -0.90 -0.84 16.94
N VAL A 319 -1.01 -1.06 15.63
CA VAL A 319 0.04 -0.69 14.65
C VAL A 319 0.25 0.82 14.65
N LEU A 320 -0.82 1.61 14.54
CA LEU A 320 -0.73 3.07 14.44
C LEU A 320 -0.27 3.69 15.77
N CYS A 321 -1.01 3.46 16.86
CA CYS A 321 -0.69 4.07 18.15
C CYS A 321 0.62 3.55 18.71
N GLY A 322 0.91 2.25 18.58
CA GLY A 322 2.15 1.65 19.06
C GLY A 322 3.38 2.18 18.32
N SER A 323 3.31 2.31 16.99
CA SER A 323 4.42 2.85 16.21
C SER A 323 4.60 4.36 16.41
N LEU A 324 3.52 5.14 16.53
CA LEU A 324 3.59 6.57 16.85
C LEU A 324 4.13 6.81 18.26
N ALA A 325 3.69 6.04 19.26
CA ALA A 325 4.23 6.13 20.62
C ALA A 325 5.73 5.81 20.65
N LEU A 326 6.16 4.76 19.93
CA LEU A 326 7.57 4.43 19.78
C LEU A 326 8.36 5.54 19.07
N LEU A 327 7.81 6.13 18.01
CA LEU A 327 8.41 7.26 17.31
C LEU A 327 8.58 8.46 18.25
N ILE A 328 7.54 8.84 19.00
CA ILE A 328 7.58 9.95 19.95
C ILE A 328 8.63 9.68 21.03
N TRP A 329 8.68 8.46 21.57
CA TRP A 329 9.68 8.06 22.56
C TRP A 329 11.12 8.13 22.03
N ARG A 330 11.30 7.87 20.73
CA ARG A 330 12.60 7.87 20.04
C ARG A 330 12.92 9.16 19.29
N LEU A 331 12.08 10.19 19.43
CA LEU A 331 12.27 11.47 18.75
C LEU A 331 13.65 12.12 19.03
N PRO A 332 14.23 12.04 20.26
CA PRO A 332 15.57 12.55 20.53
C PRO A 332 16.67 11.90 19.67
N ASP A 333 16.51 10.63 19.30
CA ASP A 333 17.47 9.84 18.51
C ASP A 333 17.37 10.14 16.99
N LEU A 334 16.40 10.98 16.58
CA LEU A 334 16.07 11.30 15.19
C LEU A 334 16.40 12.75 14.78
N ARG A 335 17.17 13.48 15.60
CA ARG A 335 17.57 14.86 15.29
C ARG A 335 18.29 14.92 13.94
N SER A 336 17.84 15.84 13.09
CA SER A 336 18.46 16.12 11.79
C SER A 336 19.78 16.85 11.97
N GLU A 337 20.80 16.42 11.25
CA GLU A 337 22.13 17.04 11.26
C GLU A 337 22.13 18.40 10.54
N HIS A 338 21.20 18.61 9.61
CA HIS A 338 21.07 19.83 8.80
C HIS A 338 19.66 20.42 8.88
N ARG A 339 19.56 21.74 8.70
CA ARG A 339 18.29 22.50 8.63
C ARG A 339 18.04 22.97 7.19
N LEU A 340 16.81 23.38 6.88
CA LEU A 340 16.48 23.93 5.56
C LEU A 340 17.10 25.31 5.43
N ASP A 341 18.01 25.49 4.46
CA ASP A 341 18.74 26.75 4.25
C ASP A 341 17.92 27.81 3.48
N SER A 342 16.87 27.42 2.74
CA SER A 342 16.09 28.33 1.88
C SER A 342 14.70 27.78 1.56
N LEU A 343 13.68 28.66 1.63
CA LEU A 343 12.30 28.38 1.19
C LEU A 343 12.19 28.13 -0.32
N VAL A 344 13.10 28.70 -1.12
CA VAL A 344 13.21 28.43 -2.56
C VAL A 344 14.45 27.55 -2.77
N SER A 345 14.25 26.24 -2.67
CA SER A 345 15.27 25.21 -2.85
C SER A 345 14.63 23.94 -3.38
N ARG A 346 15.45 23.01 -3.88
CA ARG A 346 14.95 21.69 -4.30
C ARG A 346 14.41 20.92 -3.10
N GLU A 347 15.04 21.06 -1.95
CA GLU A 347 14.62 20.49 -0.67
C GLU A 347 13.21 20.97 -0.28
N SER A 348 12.96 22.28 -0.36
CA SER A 348 11.64 22.87 -0.09
C SER A 348 10.58 22.47 -1.11
N SER A 349 10.97 22.29 -2.38
CA SER A 349 10.08 21.77 -3.43
C SER A 349 9.71 20.30 -3.20
N PHE A 350 10.65 19.48 -2.74
CA PHE A 350 10.38 18.10 -2.33
C PHE A 350 9.45 18.04 -1.11
N LEU A 351 9.65 18.91 -0.12
CA LEU A 351 8.79 18.98 1.05
C LEU A 351 7.37 19.44 0.69
N LEU A 352 7.23 20.45 -0.17
CA LEU A 352 5.93 20.92 -0.65
C LEU A 352 5.20 19.83 -1.43
N ASN A 353 5.89 19.12 -2.33
CA ASN A 353 5.33 17.97 -3.06
C ASN A 353 4.85 16.87 -2.10
N ASN A 354 5.63 16.59 -1.06
CA ASN A 354 5.24 15.65 0.00
C ASN A 354 3.98 16.11 0.74
N LEU A 355 3.91 17.39 1.12
CA LEU A 355 2.77 17.95 1.82
C LEU A 355 1.49 17.89 0.96
N VAL A 356 1.60 18.16 -0.33
CA VAL A 356 0.48 18.04 -1.28
C VAL A 356 0.01 16.58 -1.39
N LEU A 357 0.92 15.62 -1.53
CA LEU A 357 0.58 14.19 -1.58
C LEU A 357 -0.12 13.70 -0.30
N VAL A 358 0.41 14.08 0.87
CA VAL A 358 -0.20 13.75 2.17
C VAL A 358 -1.52 14.49 2.35
N GLY A 359 -1.64 15.73 1.87
CA GLY A 359 -2.88 16.51 1.87
C GLY A 359 -3.98 15.88 1.02
N ILE A 360 -3.64 15.36 -0.17
CA ILE A 360 -4.58 14.58 -0.99
C ILE A 360 -5.01 13.31 -0.24
N ALA A 361 -4.05 12.55 0.32
CA ALA A 361 -4.36 11.34 1.07
C ALA A 361 -5.28 11.63 2.27
N PHE A 362 -5.04 12.73 2.99
CA PHE A 362 -5.88 13.19 4.09
C PHE A 362 -7.29 13.58 3.62
N ALA A 363 -7.39 14.34 2.52
CA ALA A 363 -8.69 14.71 1.95
C ALA A 363 -9.49 13.46 1.55
N VAL A 364 -8.86 12.50 0.87
CA VAL A 364 -9.49 11.23 0.49
C VAL A 364 -9.90 10.44 1.73
N PHE A 365 -9.05 10.38 2.76
CA PHE A 365 -9.37 9.70 4.02
C PHE A 365 -10.60 10.30 4.70
N VAL A 366 -10.66 11.63 4.84
CA VAL A 366 -11.78 12.33 5.47
C VAL A 366 -13.07 12.09 4.69
N LEU A 367 -13.04 12.25 3.37
CA LEU A 367 -14.24 12.05 2.54
C LEU A 367 -14.70 10.59 2.53
N THR A 368 -13.77 9.63 2.52
CA THR A 368 -14.09 8.19 2.56
C THR A 368 -14.66 7.77 3.90
N THR A 369 -14.15 8.32 5.01
CA THR A 369 -14.62 8.01 6.37
C THR A 369 -15.80 8.86 6.83
N TRP A 370 -16.22 9.84 6.03
CA TRP A 370 -17.33 10.74 6.38
C TRP A 370 -18.63 10.02 6.78
N PRO A 371 -19.06 8.92 6.10
CA PRO A 371 -20.24 8.16 6.53
C PRO A 371 -20.20 7.77 8.01
N ILE A 372 -19.04 7.30 8.47
CA ILE A 372 -18.80 6.87 9.86
C ILE A 372 -19.00 8.04 10.82
N TRP A 373 -18.39 9.18 10.51
CA TRP A 373 -18.49 10.37 11.36
C TRP A 373 -19.89 10.97 11.36
N SER A 374 -20.56 11.00 10.20
CA SER A 374 -21.93 11.50 10.06
C SER A 374 -22.92 10.65 10.86
N GLU A 375 -22.75 9.32 10.84
CA GLU A 375 -23.59 8.40 11.59
C GLU A 375 -23.38 8.57 13.09
N LEU A 376 -22.12 8.68 13.55
CA LEU A 376 -21.82 8.92 14.97
C LEU A 376 -22.36 10.27 15.48
N ALA A 377 -22.30 11.32 14.67
CA ALA A 377 -22.69 12.66 15.08
C ALA A 377 -24.20 12.93 14.94
N THR A 378 -24.86 12.32 13.94
CA THR A 378 -26.25 12.68 13.56
C THR A 378 -27.20 11.48 13.51
N GLY A 379 -26.70 10.26 13.66
CA GLY A 379 -27.46 9.02 13.45
C GLY A 379 -27.78 8.72 11.98
N LYS A 380 -27.29 9.53 11.04
CA LYS A 380 -27.52 9.36 9.60
C LYS A 380 -26.22 9.04 8.88
N ASN A 381 -26.21 7.93 8.14
CA ASN A 381 -25.09 7.53 7.30
C ASN A 381 -25.13 8.32 5.98
N VAL A 382 -24.26 9.34 5.86
CA VAL A 382 -24.20 10.21 4.68
C VAL A 382 -22.91 9.94 3.91
N SER A 383 -23.05 9.41 2.70
CA SER A 383 -21.93 9.17 1.78
C SER A 383 -21.63 10.36 0.88
N MET A 384 -20.34 10.66 0.72
CA MET A 384 -19.86 11.70 -0.17
C MET A 384 -19.77 11.15 -1.60
N GLY A 385 -20.55 11.72 -2.52
CA GLY A 385 -20.49 11.35 -3.93
C GLY A 385 -19.27 11.93 -4.66
N GLN A 386 -19.00 11.39 -5.85
CA GLN A 386 -17.93 11.83 -6.77
C GLN A 386 -17.83 13.36 -6.98
N PRO A 387 -18.93 14.15 -7.08
CA PRO A 387 -18.82 15.60 -7.24
C PRO A 387 -18.06 16.31 -6.11
N ILE A 388 -18.23 15.86 -4.86
CA ILE A 388 -17.54 16.45 -3.70
C ILE A 388 -16.06 16.06 -3.71
N PHE A 389 -15.77 14.77 -3.95
CA PHE A 389 -14.40 14.29 -4.12
C PHE A 389 -13.67 15.07 -5.21
N ASN A 390 -14.27 15.25 -6.38
CA ASN A 390 -13.69 15.99 -7.49
C ASN A 390 -13.44 17.46 -7.11
N ARG A 391 -14.42 18.14 -6.51
CA ARG A 391 -14.29 19.54 -6.10
C ARG A 391 -13.16 19.75 -5.09
N VAL A 392 -12.97 18.80 -4.18
CA VAL A 392 -11.91 18.87 -3.16
C VAL A 392 -10.56 18.48 -3.74
N THR A 393 -10.46 17.36 -4.47
CA THR A 393 -9.16 16.76 -4.84
C THR A 393 -8.55 17.30 -6.13
N ILE A 394 -9.35 17.69 -7.13
CA ILE A 394 -8.84 18.19 -8.43
C ILE A 394 -7.88 19.38 -8.25
N PRO A 395 -8.18 20.41 -7.44
CA PRO A 395 -7.25 21.51 -7.21
C PRO A 395 -5.88 21.03 -6.68
N TRP A 396 -5.86 20.07 -5.76
CA TRP A 396 -4.62 19.52 -5.22
C TRP A 396 -3.84 18.71 -6.28
N PHE A 397 -4.53 17.95 -7.12
CA PHE A 397 -3.89 17.25 -8.25
C PHE A 397 -3.30 18.23 -9.27
N LEU A 398 -3.98 19.34 -9.57
CA LEU A 398 -3.46 20.37 -10.46
C LEU A 398 -2.19 21.02 -9.88
N VAL A 399 -2.16 21.28 -8.57
CA VAL A 399 -0.96 21.74 -7.87
C VAL A 399 0.15 20.69 -7.95
N LEU A 400 -0.17 19.41 -7.71
CA LEU A 400 0.80 18.31 -7.79
C LEU A 400 1.42 18.19 -9.19
N ILE A 401 0.59 18.19 -10.24
CA ILE A 401 1.05 18.17 -11.63
C ILE A 401 1.94 19.37 -11.89
N PHE A 402 1.52 20.58 -11.53
CA PHE A 402 2.32 21.78 -11.73
C PHE A 402 3.69 21.71 -11.04
N LEU A 403 3.72 21.28 -9.78
CA LEU A 403 4.97 21.09 -9.01
C LEU A 403 5.89 20.03 -9.61
N SER A 404 5.35 19.01 -10.28
CA SER A 404 6.14 17.95 -10.92
C SER A 404 7.01 18.48 -12.08
N GLY A 405 6.62 19.57 -12.74
CA GLY A 405 7.44 20.26 -13.74
C GLY A 405 8.54 21.12 -13.13
N ILE A 406 8.30 21.69 -11.94
CA ILE A 406 9.22 22.60 -11.27
C ILE A 406 10.36 21.83 -10.58
N GLY A 407 10.04 20.76 -9.85
CA GLY A 407 10.98 20.02 -9.00
C GLY A 407 12.26 19.53 -9.69
N PRO A 408 12.20 18.95 -10.91
CA PRO A 408 13.38 18.47 -11.64
C PRO A 408 14.35 19.59 -12.05
N VAL A 409 13.84 20.80 -12.30
CA VAL A 409 14.60 21.93 -12.86
C VAL A 409 15.28 22.78 -11.77
N ILE A 410 14.75 22.78 -10.54
CA ILE A 410 15.35 23.54 -9.44
C ILE A 410 16.64 22.84 -8.95
N ALA A 411 17.76 23.57 -9.00
CA ALA A 411 19.04 23.11 -8.47
C ALA A 411 19.07 23.02 -6.93
N TRP A 412 19.86 22.08 -6.40
CA TRP A 412 19.97 21.69 -4.97
C TRP A 412 20.50 22.75 -3.98
N ARG A 413 20.68 24.02 -4.38
CA ARG A 413 21.16 25.07 -3.45
C ARG A 413 20.56 26.47 -3.66
N ARG A 414 20.38 26.92 -4.90
CA ARG A 414 19.64 28.16 -5.26
C ARG A 414 19.43 28.20 -6.77
N ALA A 415 18.21 28.50 -7.21
CA ALA A 415 17.95 28.83 -8.60
C ALA A 415 17.97 30.36 -8.76
N SER A 416 18.73 30.87 -9.72
CA SER A 416 18.71 32.31 -10.05
C SER A 416 17.44 32.64 -10.83
N PHE A 417 16.87 33.84 -10.61
CA PHE A 417 15.65 34.28 -11.30
C PHE A 417 15.77 34.21 -12.84
N ARG A 418 16.96 34.52 -13.38
CA ARG A 418 17.25 34.43 -14.82
C ARG A 418 17.19 32.99 -15.34
N SER A 419 17.71 32.03 -14.57
CA SER A 419 17.65 30.61 -14.92
C SER A 419 16.20 30.09 -14.89
N LEU A 420 15.43 30.44 -13.85
CA LEU A 420 14.00 30.15 -13.77
C LEU A 420 13.25 30.70 -15.00
N LYS A 421 13.43 31.99 -15.33
CA LYS A 421 12.77 32.61 -16.48
C LYS A 421 13.09 31.87 -17.78
N ASN A 422 14.35 31.55 -18.04
CA ASN A 422 14.77 30.86 -19.26
C ASN A 422 14.22 29.43 -19.35
N SER A 423 14.09 28.74 -18.21
CA SER A 423 13.59 27.36 -18.18
C SER A 423 12.07 27.27 -18.28
N PHE A 424 11.32 28.24 -17.74
CA PHE A 424 9.86 28.16 -17.61
C PHE A 424 9.08 29.02 -18.62
N LEU A 425 9.66 30.08 -19.20
CA LEU A 425 8.92 30.99 -20.07
C LEU A 425 8.40 30.31 -21.34
N GLY A 426 9.23 29.52 -22.03
CA GLY A 426 8.83 28.77 -23.23
C GLY A 426 7.67 27.79 -22.96
N PRO A 427 7.83 26.87 -21.98
CA PRO A 427 6.74 25.96 -21.59
C PRO A 427 5.47 26.67 -21.13
N PHE A 428 5.59 27.79 -20.41
CA PHE A 428 4.44 28.57 -19.97
C PHE A 428 3.68 29.19 -21.15
N VAL A 429 4.39 29.79 -22.12
CA VAL A 429 3.78 30.35 -23.33
C VAL A 429 3.09 29.26 -24.15
N ALA A 430 3.72 28.08 -24.31
CA ALA A 430 3.10 26.95 -24.99
C ALA A 430 1.81 26.48 -24.28
N ALA A 431 1.85 26.36 -22.96
CA ALA A 431 0.70 25.98 -22.15
C ALA A 431 -0.45 27.01 -22.26
N ALA A 432 -0.13 28.30 -22.21
CA ALA A 432 -1.10 29.38 -22.40
C ALA A 432 -1.71 29.34 -23.82
N GLY A 433 -0.89 29.09 -24.84
CA GLY A 433 -1.35 28.94 -26.22
C GLY A 433 -2.35 27.79 -26.38
N VAL A 434 -2.06 26.62 -25.80
CA VAL A 434 -3.00 25.48 -25.80
C VAL A 434 -4.30 25.82 -25.07
N ALA A 435 -4.23 26.50 -23.94
CA ALA A 435 -5.44 26.93 -23.22
C ALA A 435 -6.31 27.88 -24.06
N VAL A 436 -5.70 28.82 -24.81
CA VAL A 436 -6.41 29.72 -25.73
C VAL A 436 -7.05 28.94 -26.89
N VAL A 437 -6.34 27.97 -27.47
CA VAL A 437 -6.89 27.12 -28.54
C VAL A 437 -8.08 26.31 -28.04
N LEU A 438 -8.01 25.73 -26.84
CA LEU A 438 -9.12 24.99 -26.24
C LEU A 438 -10.33 25.89 -25.95
N LEU A 439 -10.09 27.10 -25.45
CA LEU A 439 -11.13 28.10 -25.25
C LEU A 439 -11.81 28.49 -26.57
N ALA A 440 -11.02 28.70 -27.64
CA ALA A 440 -11.52 28.99 -28.97
C ALA A 440 -12.31 27.80 -29.57
N ALA A 441 -11.90 26.57 -29.27
CA ALA A 441 -12.60 25.34 -29.65
C ALA A 441 -13.88 25.07 -28.83
N GLY A 442 -14.26 25.97 -27.91
CA GLY A 442 -15.51 25.90 -27.16
C GLY A 442 -15.41 25.23 -25.79
N VAL A 443 -14.22 24.83 -25.33
CA VAL A 443 -14.05 24.27 -23.98
C VAL A 443 -14.20 25.38 -22.94
N ARG A 444 -15.27 25.34 -22.13
CA ARG A 444 -15.56 26.35 -21.09
C ARG A 444 -15.32 25.86 -19.65
N GLN A 445 -15.05 24.56 -19.48
CA GLN A 445 -14.86 23.97 -18.17
C GLN A 445 -13.47 24.33 -17.61
N VAL A 446 -13.43 24.86 -16.39
CA VAL A 446 -12.18 25.37 -15.77
C VAL A 446 -11.16 24.24 -15.54
N TYR A 447 -11.58 23.09 -15.01
CA TYR A 447 -10.66 22.01 -14.65
C TYR A 447 -9.95 21.38 -15.87
N PRO A 448 -10.62 21.06 -16.99
CA PRO A 448 -9.93 20.63 -18.21
C PRO A 448 -8.91 21.65 -18.72
N LEU A 449 -9.26 22.94 -18.75
CA LEU A 449 -8.34 23.99 -19.21
C LEU A 449 -7.07 24.05 -18.36
N LEU A 450 -7.22 24.04 -17.02
CA LEU A 450 -6.09 24.01 -16.09
C LEU A 450 -5.28 22.71 -16.22
N PHE A 451 -5.94 21.57 -16.42
CA PHE A 451 -5.27 20.29 -16.60
C PHE A 451 -4.39 20.26 -17.84
N TYR A 452 -4.89 20.70 -19.00
CA TYR A 452 -4.11 20.78 -20.23
C TYR A 452 -3.00 21.81 -20.13
N PHE A 453 -3.27 22.97 -19.50
CA PHE A 453 -2.25 23.97 -19.23
C PHE A 453 -1.09 23.37 -18.40
N CYS A 454 -1.40 22.77 -17.25
CA CYS A 454 -0.39 22.15 -16.38
C CYS A 454 0.36 21.03 -17.10
N SER A 455 -0.35 20.17 -17.84
CA SER A 455 0.26 19.06 -18.59
C SER A 455 1.26 19.54 -19.63
N VAL A 456 0.88 20.52 -20.45
CA VAL A 456 1.77 21.10 -21.49
C VAL A 456 2.96 21.80 -20.86
N PHE A 457 2.73 22.56 -19.78
CA PHE A 457 3.80 23.23 -19.04
C PHE A 457 4.83 22.22 -18.51
N VAL A 458 4.37 21.14 -17.87
CA VAL A 458 5.24 20.10 -17.30
C VAL A 458 6.00 19.37 -18.40
N LEU A 459 5.32 18.91 -19.45
CA LEU A 459 5.95 18.20 -20.56
C LEU A 459 6.98 19.07 -21.26
N GLY A 460 6.65 20.34 -21.56
CA GLY A 460 7.58 21.28 -22.17
C GLY A 460 8.80 21.56 -21.29
N THR A 461 8.58 21.66 -19.97
CA THR A 461 9.66 21.89 -19.00
C THR A 461 10.62 20.70 -18.94
N ILE A 462 10.09 19.48 -18.84
CA ILE A 462 10.88 18.25 -18.79
C ILE A 462 11.62 18.04 -20.12
N ALA A 463 10.92 18.14 -21.25
CA ALA A 463 11.51 18.00 -22.58
C ALA A 463 12.63 19.03 -22.81
N GLY A 464 12.41 20.28 -22.40
CA GLY A 464 13.43 21.33 -22.47
C GLY A 464 14.67 21.02 -21.63
N GLU A 465 14.50 20.40 -20.47
CA GLU A 465 15.64 20.01 -19.62
C GLU A 465 16.45 18.86 -20.23
N PHE A 466 15.77 17.82 -20.76
CA PHE A 466 16.44 16.74 -21.49
C PHE A 466 17.16 17.26 -22.73
N TRP A 467 16.54 18.15 -23.49
CA TRP A 467 17.13 18.77 -24.67
C TRP A 467 18.39 19.57 -24.35
N ARG A 468 18.33 20.45 -23.33
CA ARG A 468 19.50 21.21 -22.86
C ARG A 468 20.62 20.28 -22.37
N GLY A 469 20.26 19.24 -21.62
CA GLY A 469 21.21 18.24 -21.13
C GLY A 469 21.88 17.44 -22.25
N ALA A 470 21.16 17.10 -23.32
CA ALA A 470 21.70 16.43 -24.49
C ALA A 470 22.63 17.36 -25.28
N ARG A 471 22.22 18.62 -25.52
CA ARG A 471 23.00 19.61 -26.26
C ARG A 471 24.30 20.00 -25.55
N ALA A 472 24.34 19.99 -24.22
CA ALA A 472 25.56 20.29 -23.47
C ALA A 472 26.60 19.14 -23.49
N ARG A 473 26.22 17.95 -23.97
CA ARG A 473 27.09 16.77 -24.10
C ARG A 473 27.56 16.50 -25.53
N MET A 474 26.98 17.22 -26.49
CA MET A 474 27.45 17.32 -27.88
C MET A 474 28.39 18.52 -27.98
#